data_AF-A0A6A2FEH6-F1
#
_entry.id   AF-A0A6A2FEH6-F1
#
_cell.length_a   1.000
_cell.length_b   1.000
_cell.length_c   1.000
_cell.angle_alpha   90.00
_cell.angle_beta   90.00
_cell.angle_gamma   90.00
#
_symmetry.space_group_name_H-M   'P 1'
#
loop_
_entity.id
_entity.type
_entity.pdbx_description
1 polymer ?
#
loop_
_entity_poly.entity_id
_entity_poly.type
_entity_poly.pdbx_seq_one_letter_code
_entity_poly.pdbx_strand_id
1 'polypeptide(L)'
;MNKKHSNLLLSLSLLVLFSSFPTLVRSQDVVINEYYNSGGTSGADDEVELLVIKDSTDLRSLWIKDFSSSNANDGGGGYQFTTLSVFRYVRAGTIIRLRKPGSALTLDTTTGCSDFNMAISLGNTTFFSNNGTLDIATNDMIMIKSGTQSGVANNIHTLRSGSTGTQWNNISSGTKIGNTSTTSGSSSAYVNNANTVIGDFNLGTSGVTASGTATLGTWNNTTNQNFILLLRGPIPSAGTAVSSSGFTANWSSLTAATKYYLTVDDDSTFASPVSGYNNLDVGNVTSKAVTGLSASTTYYFRLRAQNATPTMSRFSCKQAVTTATPTPNIIVSLTSVTGLDTTINNASTAQTFTVSGDNLTANVALSFVTGTDFEISSTSATTGFGSSLNLTQSGGNLTGEPVTIWVRMKSQSATGTVTDTINFTSTGATTRQLILSGTAGANYYSASTGFLDDLATWGINTDGTGANPASFSTNYCTYTVTNRTTATLNANWTVSGTNSKIVVGNSSSATDVEIPASLTITGTVDIANMGELTMNNTTLAHTYGTRATGHTLEYAQSGSIRLIQHSPNYLSPS
;
A
#
# COMPACT_ATOMS: atom_id res chain seq x y z
N MET A 1 6.59 -49.23 -43.10
CA MET A 1 5.85 -50.01 -42.08
C MET A 1 5.25 -49.01 -41.09
N ASN A 2 3.97 -48.63 -41.23
CA ASN A 2 2.81 -49.13 -40.45
C ASN A 2 3.04 -49.00 -38.93
N LYS A 3 2.20 -48.39 -38.07
CA LYS A 3 0.81 -47.89 -38.14
C LYS A 3 0.49 -47.17 -36.79
N LYS A 4 -0.34 -46.10 -36.84
CA LYS A 4 -1.48 -45.72 -35.94
C LYS A 4 -1.22 -45.45 -34.43
N HIS A 5 -1.80 -44.47 -33.73
CA HIS A 5 -3.13 -43.79 -33.76
C HIS A 5 -2.96 -42.30 -33.33
N SER A 6 -3.40 -41.27 -34.07
CA SER A 6 -4.76 -40.67 -34.15
C SER A 6 -5.45 -40.40 -32.81
N ASN A 7 -5.47 -39.13 -32.37
CA ASN A 7 -6.60 -38.54 -31.65
C ASN A 7 -6.90 -37.14 -32.23
N LEU A 8 -8.10 -37.06 -32.81
CA LEU A 8 -8.77 -35.92 -33.38
C LEU A 8 -9.64 -35.30 -32.28
N LEU A 9 -9.60 -33.98 -32.05
CA LEU A 9 -10.72 -33.25 -31.42
C LEU A 9 -10.70 -31.78 -31.85
N LEU A 10 -11.65 -31.48 -32.74
CA LEU A 10 -12.28 -30.23 -33.16
C LEU A 10 -11.82 -28.91 -32.50
N SER A 11 -11.27 -28.00 -33.31
CA SER A 11 -11.36 -26.55 -33.06
C SER A 11 -12.68 -26.03 -33.66
N LEU A 12 -13.72 -25.90 -32.83
CA LEU A 12 -14.93 -25.17 -33.19
C LEU A 12 -14.73 -23.69 -32.87
N SER A 13 -14.35 -22.90 -33.87
CA SER A 13 -14.29 -21.44 -33.77
C SER A 13 -15.71 -20.87 -33.65
N LEU A 14 -16.21 -20.73 -32.43
CA LEU A 14 -17.45 -20.02 -32.13
C LEU A 14 -17.20 -18.51 -32.30
N LEU A 15 -17.49 -18.00 -33.50
CA LEU A 15 -17.61 -16.57 -33.74
C LEU A 15 -18.87 -16.08 -33.00
N VAL A 16 -18.68 -15.57 -31.79
CA VAL A 16 -19.74 -14.91 -31.00
C VAL A 16 -20.11 -13.60 -31.70
N LEU A 17 -21.13 -13.65 -32.56
CA LEU A 17 -21.86 -12.45 -32.96
C LEU A 17 -22.58 -11.91 -31.71
N PHE A 18 -22.05 -10.83 -31.13
CA PHE A 18 -22.82 -9.95 -30.26
C PHE A 18 -23.84 -9.18 -31.11
N SER A 19 -24.90 -9.84 -31.57
CA SER A 19 -26.14 -9.16 -31.93
C SER A 19 -26.92 -8.95 -30.64
N SER A 20 -26.99 -7.69 -30.20
CA SER A 20 -27.79 -7.25 -29.06
C SER A 20 -29.27 -7.34 -29.41
N PHE A 21 -29.83 -8.55 -29.38
CA PHE A 21 -31.27 -8.70 -29.24
C PHE A 21 -31.65 -8.11 -27.87
N PRO A 22 -32.62 -7.17 -27.78
CA PRO A 22 -33.15 -6.79 -26.49
C PRO A 22 -33.68 -8.07 -25.83
N THR A 23 -33.22 -8.35 -24.61
CA THR A 23 -33.73 -9.46 -23.81
C THR A 23 -35.23 -9.32 -23.68
N LEU A 24 -35.98 -10.28 -24.24
CA LEU A 24 -37.44 -10.31 -24.13
C LEU A 24 -37.81 -10.27 -22.64
N VAL A 25 -38.57 -9.24 -22.24
CA VAL A 25 -39.10 -9.14 -20.87
C VAL A 25 -40.04 -10.30 -20.63
N ARG A 26 -39.73 -11.11 -19.63
CA ARG A 26 -40.55 -12.26 -19.23
C ARG A 26 -41.47 -11.85 -18.09
N SER A 27 -42.44 -12.72 -17.80
CA SER A 27 -43.29 -12.53 -16.64
C SER A 27 -42.45 -12.40 -15.37
N GLN A 28 -42.81 -11.45 -14.51
CA GLN A 28 -42.10 -11.10 -13.27
C GLN A 28 -40.68 -10.52 -13.44
N ASP A 29 -40.25 -10.07 -14.62
CA ASP A 29 -39.06 -9.22 -14.75
C ASP A 29 -39.34 -7.80 -14.18
N VAL A 30 -40.59 -7.36 -14.27
CA VAL A 30 -41.18 -6.17 -13.64
C VAL A 30 -42.60 -6.51 -13.21
N VAL A 31 -43.03 -5.98 -12.07
CA VAL A 31 -44.36 -6.19 -11.50
C VAL A 31 -44.98 -4.85 -11.11
N ILE A 32 -46.31 -4.84 -10.96
CA ILE A 32 -47.02 -3.73 -10.34
C ILE A 32 -47.01 -3.99 -8.84
N ASN A 33 -46.29 -3.17 -8.10
CA ASN A 33 -46.16 -3.28 -6.64
C ASN A 33 -47.39 -2.71 -5.94
N GLU A 34 -47.87 -1.60 -6.47
CA GLU A 34 -48.96 -0.82 -5.91
C GLU A 34 -49.60 0.04 -6.99
N TYR A 35 -50.88 0.36 -6.83
CA TYR A 35 -51.49 1.51 -7.49
C TYR A 35 -52.38 2.29 -6.53
N TYR A 36 -52.57 3.56 -6.80
CA TYR A 36 -53.35 4.50 -6.00
C TYR A 36 -54.48 5.11 -6.83
N ASN A 37 -55.71 4.95 -6.34
CA ASN A 37 -56.87 5.67 -6.81
C ASN A 37 -57.00 6.96 -6.01
N SER A 38 -56.76 8.09 -6.65
CA SER A 38 -56.87 9.42 -6.04
C SER A 38 -58.32 9.82 -5.77
N GLY A 39 -59.28 9.31 -6.53
CA GLY A 39 -60.65 9.82 -6.63
C GLY A 39 -60.75 11.12 -7.44
N GLY A 40 -59.66 11.55 -8.08
CA GLY A 40 -59.61 12.74 -8.92
C GLY A 40 -60.43 12.57 -10.19
N THR A 41 -60.94 13.69 -10.71
CA THR A 41 -61.72 13.66 -11.96
C THR A 41 -60.83 13.19 -13.12
N SER A 42 -61.28 12.17 -13.86
CA SER A 42 -60.54 11.59 -14.99
C SER A 42 -59.13 11.12 -14.61
N GLY A 43 -59.03 10.49 -13.44
CA GLY A 43 -57.80 9.94 -12.88
C GLY A 43 -56.74 10.96 -12.49
N ALA A 44 -57.08 12.24 -12.31
CA ALA A 44 -56.11 13.25 -11.88
C ALA A 44 -55.43 12.84 -10.56
N ASP A 45 -54.10 12.70 -10.56
CA ASP A 45 -53.28 12.16 -9.46
C ASP A 45 -53.34 10.65 -9.20
N ASP A 46 -53.99 9.88 -10.07
CA ASP A 46 -53.84 8.43 -10.05
C ASP A 46 -52.41 8.02 -10.37
N GLU A 47 -51.97 6.95 -9.72
CA GLU A 47 -50.57 6.60 -9.73
C GLU A 47 -50.34 5.09 -9.69
N VAL A 48 -49.35 4.63 -10.46
CA VAL A 48 -48.93 3.23 -10.50
C VAL A 48 -47.47 3.14 -10.07
N GLU A 49 -47.18 2.21 -9.18
CA GLU A 49 -45.84 1.86 -8.76
C GLU A 49 -45.43 0.53 -9.39
N LEU A 50 -44.38 0.56 -10.21
CA LEU A 50 -43.73 -0.64 -10.70
C LEU A 50 -42.53 -0.98 -9.83
N LEU A 51 -42.31 -2.27 -9.61
CA LEU A 51 -41.09 -2.79 -9.03
C LEU A 51 -40.35 -3.63 -10.07
N VAL A 52 -39.11 -3.24 -10.38
CA VAL A 52 -38.23 -4.01 -11.26
C VAL A 52 -37.62 -5.16 -10.46
N ILE A 53 -37.74 -6.39 -10.97
CA ILE A 53 -37.33 -7.61 -10.26
C ILE A 53 -36.00 -8.13 -10.80
N LYS A 54 -35.81 -8.03 -12.11
CA LYS A 54 -34.62 -8.51 -12.79
C LYS A 54 -33.68 -7.36 -13.10
N ASP A 55 -32.40 -7.58 -12.88
CA ASP A 55 -31.39 -6.59 -13.21
C ASP A 55 -31.25 -6.46 -14.74
N SER A 56 -30.95 -5.26 -15.21
CA SER A 56 -30.88 -4.95 -16.64
C SER A 56 -32.21 -5.14 -17.39
N THR A 57 -33.36 -4.89 -16.74
CA THR A 57 -34.68 -4.96 -17.38
C THR A 57 -34.86 -3.85 -18.41
N ASP A 58 -35.46 -4.17 -19.56
CA ASP A 58 -35.72 -3.23 -20.65
C ASP A 58 -37.22 -2.93 -20.73
N LEU A 59 -37.65 -1.74 -20.28
CA LEU A 59 -39.06 -1.35 -20.23
C LEU A 59 -39.55 -0.71 -21.53
N ARG A 60 -38.67 -0.47 -22.51
CA ARG A 60 -39.02 0.23 -23.75
C ARG A 60 -40.12 -0.52 -24.50
N SER A 61 -41.08 0.23 -25.04
CA SER A 61 -42.23 -0.29 -25.79
C SER A 61 -43.23 -1.14 -24.99
N LEU A 62 -43.03 -1.33 -23.68
CA LEU A 62 -44.06 -1.91 -22.82
C LEU A 62 -45.22 -0.92 -22.61
N TRP A 63 -46.39 -1.44 -22.30
CA TRP A 63 -47.59 -0.67 -21.98
C TRP A 63 -47.94 -0.80 -20.51
N ILE A 64 -48.28 0.31 -19.87
CA ILE A 64 -49.09 0.37 -18.65
C ILE A 64 -50.51 0.76 -19.04
N LYS A 65 -51.51 0.05 -18.51
CA LYS A 65 -52.92 0.34 -18.80
C LYS A 65 -53.87 -0.05 -17.67
N ASP A 66 -55.02 0.61 -17.63
CA ASP A 66 -56.21 0.24 -16.84
C ASP A 66 -57.31 -0.38 -17.71
N PHE A 67 -58.43 -0.77 -17.10
CA PHE A 67 -59.57 -1.41 -17.78
C PHE A 67 -60.93 -0.83 -17.34
N SER A 68 -61.02 0.51 -17.33
CA SER A 68 -62.28 1.27 -17.41
C SER A 68 -63.34 0.83 -16.41
N SER A 69 -63.09 1.09 -15.13
CA SER A 69 -64.08 1.09 -14.03
C SER A 69 -64.68 -0.25 -13.60
N SER A 70 -64.36 -1.35 -14.27
CA SER A 70 -64.86 -2.66 -13.87
C SER A 70 -64.03 -3.86 -14.29
N ASN A 71 -62.92 -3.66 -15.01
CA ASN A 71 -62.15 -4.70 -15.70
C ASN A 71 -63.00 -5.68 -16.57
N ALA A 72 -64.22 -5.26 -16.93
CA ALA A 72 -65.16 -6.02 -17.75
C ALA A 72 -64.97 -5.76 -19.25
N ASN A 73 -64.52 -4.56 -19.62
CA ASN A 73 -64.25 -4.14 -20.99
C ASN A 73 -62.83 -3.55 -21.11
N ASP A 74 -62.37 -3.34 -22.35
CA ASP A 74 -61.03 -2.87 -22.69
C ASP A 74 -61.01 -1.35 -22.99
N GLY A 75 -61.83 -0.58 -22.28
CA GLY A 75 -62.04 0.85 -22.54
C GLY A 75 -61.11 1.80 -21.79
N GLY A 76 -60.17 1.27 -21.00
CA GLY A 76 -59.22 2.05 -20.21
C GLY A 76 -58.12 2.71 -21.04
N GLY A 77 -57.37 3.61 -20.40
CA GLY A 77 -56.20 4.26 -20.98
C GLY A 77 -54.96 3.37 -21.01
N GLY A 78 -54.01 3.72 -21.87
CA GLY A 78 -52.72 3.06 -21.98
C GLY A 78 -51.59 4.04 -22.26
N TYR A 79 -50.44 3.80 -21.64
CA TYR A 79 -49.22 4.57 -21.79
C TYR A 79 -48.08 3.62 -22.16
N GLN A 80 -47.48 3.82 -23.32
CA GLN A 80 -46.34 3.06 -23.77
C GLN A 80 -45.05 3.77 -23.42
N PHE A 81 -44.10 3.06 -22.80
CA PHE A 81 -42.75 3.57 -22.62
C PHE A 81 -42.10 3.84 -23.98
N THR A 82 -41.52 5.02 -24.14
CA THR A 82 -40.77 5.36 -25.37
C THR A 82 -39.46 4.58 -25.45
N THR A 83 -38.70 4.78 -26.53
CA THR A 83 -37.43 4.10 -26.78
C THR A 83 -36.24 4.71 -26.04
N LEU A 84 -36.47 5.63 -25.11
CA LEU A 84 -35.44 6.32 -24.36
C LEU A 84 -34.54 5.34 -23.58
N SER A 85 -33.26 5.68 -23.51
CA SER A 85 -32.24 4.87 -22.84
C SER A 85 -32.45 4.74 -21.34
N VAL A 86 -33.16 5.68 -20.68
CA VAL A 86 -33.49 5.58 -19.25
C VAL A 86 -34.31 4.32 -18.93
N PHE A 87 -35.11 3.83 -19.88
CA PHE A 87 -35.90 2.62 -19.74
C PHE A 87 -35.13 1.36 -20.14
N ARG A 88 -33.89 1.50 -20.61
CA ARG A 88 -33.02 0.39 -20.99
C ARG A 88 -32.09 0.08 -19.82
N TYR A 89 -32.04 -1.19 -19.41
CA TYR A 89 -31.19 -1.69 -18.32
C TYR A 89 -31.55 -1.18 -16.91
N VAL A 90 -32.84 -1.03 -16.63
CA VAL A 90 -33.32 -0.66 -15.30
C VAL A 90 -32.98 -1.79 -14.31
N ARG A 91 -32.51 -1.39 -13.13
CA ARG A 91 -31.93 -2.32 -12.16
C ARG A 91 -33.00 -2.97 -11.29
N ALA A 92 -32.68 -4.16 -10.80
CA ALA A 92 -33.54 -4.83 -9.84
C ALA A 92 -33.68 -4.00 -8.55
N GLY A 93 -34.88 -3.96 -7.99
CA GLY A 93 -35.22 -3.17 -6.81
C GLY A 93 -35.54 -1.71 -7.10
N THR A 94 -35.49 -1.26 -8.37
CA THR A 94 -35.95 0.07 -8.76
C THR A 94 -37.47 0.16 -8.64
N ILE A 95 -37.93 1.17 -7.92
CA ILE A 95 -39.32 1.58 -7.81
C ILE A 95 -39.57 2.67 -8.85
N ILE A 96 -40.58 2.48 -9.70
CA ILE A 96 -40.94 3.45 -10.75
C ILE A 96 -42.34 3.93 -10.50
N ARG A 97 -42.46 5.20 -10.17
CA ARG A 97 -43.71 5.89 -9.94
C ARG A 97 -44.20 6.55 -11.22
N LEU A 98 -45.40 6.21 -11.62
CA LEU A 98 -46.03 6.69 -12.85
C LEU A 98 -47.33 7.38 -12.49
N ARG A 99 -47.32 8.72 -12.48
CA ARG A 99 -48.48 9.51 -12.05
C ARG A 99 -49.18 10.18 -13.21
N LYS A 100 -50.51 10.07 -13.27
CA LYS A 100 -51.34 10.87 -14.15
C LYS A 100 -51.30 12.34 -13.71
N PRO A 101 -51.08 13.32 -14.62
CA PRO A 101 -51.02 14.72 -14.22
C PRO A 101 -52.30 15.19 -13.51
N GLY A 102 -52.14 15.71 -12.30
CA GLY A 102 -53.12 16.48 -11.53
C GLY A 102 -52.38 17.55 -10.73
N SER A 103 -51.70 17.12 -9.68
CA SER A 103 -50.72 17.86 -8.89
C SER A 103 -49.30 17.73 -9.47
N ALA A 104 -48.40 18.65 -9.07
CA ALA A 104 -47.01 18.60 -9.51
C ALA A 104 -46.30 17.33 -8.99
N LEU A 105 -45.66 16.60 -9.90
CA LEU A 105 -44.72 15.51 -9.58
C LEU A 105 -43.31 15.98 -9.96
N THR A 106 -42.38 15.93 -9.00
CA THR A 106 -40.97 16.16 -9.28
C THR A 106 -40.46 15.04 -10.19
N LEU A 107 -39.99 15.41 -11.38
CA LEU A 107 -39.41 14.46 -12.33
C LEU A 107 -38.12 13.88 -11.74
N ASP A 108 -38.06 12.56 -11.64
CA ASP A 108 -36.89 11.80 -11.29
C ASP A 108 -36.69 10.68 -12.30
N THR A 109 -35.56 10.75 -12.99
CA THR A 109 -35.14 9.77 -13.99
C THR A 109 -33.73 9.27 -13.70
N THR A 110 -33.16 9.62 -12.55
CA THR A 110 -31.84 9.15 -12.15
C THR A 110 -31.99 7.77 -11.53
N THR A 111 -31.15 6.84 -11.93
CA THR A 111 -31.02 5.55 -11.25
C THR A 111 -29.55 5.21 -11.16
N GLY A 112 -29.15 4.53 -10.10
CA GLY A 112 -27.75 4.27 -9.81
C GLY A 112 -27.55 3.12 -8.84
N CYS A 113 -26.38 3.09 -8.21
CA CYS A 113 -26.05 2.10 -7.18
C CYS A 113 -26.64 2.43 -5.82
N SER A 114 -26.97 3.70 -5.59
CA SER A 114 -27.55 4.23 -4.36
C SER A 114 -28.93 4.85 -4.58
N ASP A 115 -29.37 4.92 -5.84
CA ASP A 115 -30.65 5.50 -6.23
C ASP A 115 -31.47 4.47 -7.00
N PHE A 116 -32.58 4.06 -6.41
CA PHE A 116 -33.46 3.02 -6.88
C PHE A 116 -34.90 3.54 -7.06
N ASN A 117 -35.06 4.83 -7.29
CA ASN A 117 -36.37 5.42 -7.50
C ASN A 117 -36.41 6.13 -8.86
N MET A 118 -37.57 6.14 -9.49
CA MET A 118 -37.90 7.02 -10.61
C MET A 118 -39.31 7.54 -10.39
N ALA A 119 -39.55 8.78 -10.78
CA ALA A 119 -40.87 9.40 -10.70
C ALA A 119 -41.13 10.18 -11.98
N ILE A 120 -42.08 9.71 -12.78
CA ILE A 120 -42.34 10.25 -14.10
C ILE A 120 -43.84 10.50 -14.27
N SER A 121 -44.17 11.71 -14.71
CA SER A 121 -45.54 12.06 -15.07
C SER A 121 -45.92 11.36 -16.38
N LEU A 122 -47.03 10.62 -16.38
CA LEU A 122 -47.57 9.96 -17.56
C LEU A 122 -47.99 10.95 -18.66
N GLY A 123 -48.22 12.22 -18.33
CA GLY A 123 -48.47 13.27 -19.31
C GLY A 123 -47.22 13.77 -20.04
N ASN A 124 -46.02 13.31 -19.65
CA ASN A 124 -44.80 13.71 -20.31
C ASN A 124 -44.57 12.89 -21.58
N THR A 125 -44.83 13.52 -22.73
CA THR A 125 -44.75 12.91 -24.07
C THR A 125 -43.33 12.52 -24.50
N THR A 126 -42.30 12.97 -23.78
CA THR A 126 -40.93 12.51 -23.98
C THR A 126 -40.75 11.05 -23.53
N PHE A 127 -41.42 10.67 -22.43
CA PHE A 127 -41.27 9.36 -21.79
C PHE A 127 -42.37 8.38 -22.19
N PHE A 128 -43.55 8.89 -22.58
CA PHE A 128 -44.69 8.05 -22.93
C PHE A 128 -45.37 8.49 -24.23
N SER A 129 -45.80 7.51 -25.03
CA SER A 129 -46.93 7.71 -25.94
C SER A 129 -48.20 7.24 -25.24
N ASN A 130 -49.28 8.00 -25.33
CA ASN A 130 -50.54 7.69 -24.65
C ASN A 130 -51.67 7.40 -25.62
N ASN A 131 -52.65 6.63 -25.15
CA ASN A 131 -53.92 6.43 -25.83
C ASN A 131 -55.01 6.20 -24.77
N GLY A 132 -55.97 7.12 -24.69
CA GLY A 132 -56.97 7.15 -23.61
C GLY A 132 -56.45 7.80 -22.33
N THR A 133 -57.20 7.63 -21.24
CA THR A 133 -56.92 8.24 -19.94
C THR A 133 -56.78 7.14 -18.89
N LEU A 134 -55.66 7.09 -18.17
CA LEU A 134 -55.54 6.27 -16.97
C LEU A 134 -56.48 6.87 -15.91
N ASP A 135 -57.54 6.14 -15.57
CA ASP A 135 -58.58 6.54 -14.62
C ASP A 135 -58.92 5.32 -13.74
N ILE A 136 -58.16 5.17 -12.66
CA ILE A 136 -58.23 4.03 -11.75
C ILE A 136 -59.51 4.14 -10.93
N ALA A 137 -60.47 3.25 -11.16
CA ALA A 137 -61.72 3.28 -10.42
C ALA A 137 -61.71 2.45 -9.12
N THR A 138 -62.87 2.47 -8.44
CA THR A 138 -63.17 1.64 -7.26
C THR A 138 -62.96 0.14 -7.49
N ASN A 139 -63.30 -0.35 -8.69
CA ASN A 139 -63.06 -1.72 -9.12
C ASN A 139 -62.28 -1.69 -10.44
N ASP A 140 -61.00 -2.00 -10.40
CA ASP A 140 -60.15 -1.91 -11.59
C ASP A 140 -58.98 -2.90 -11.54
N MET A 141 -58.29 -3.04 -12.67
CA MET A 141 -57.01 -3.72 -12.74
C MET A 141 -56.01 -2.92 -13.57
N ILE A 142 -54.78 -2.90 -13.10
CA ILE A 142 -53.66 -2.29 -13.80
C ILE A 142 -52.80 -3.41 -14.37
N MET A 143 -52.36 -3.24 -15.62
CA MET A 143 -51.57 -4.23 -16.33
C MET A 143 -50.31 -3.59 -16.91
N ILE A 144 -49.19 -4.30 -16.75
CA ILE A 144 -48.00 -4.12 -17.58
C ILE A 144 -47.93 -5.25 -18.61
N LYS A 145 -47.75 -4.90 -19.88
CA LYS A 145 -47.77 -5.85 -20.99
C LYS A 145 -46.85 -5.43 -22.14
N SER A 146 -46.54 -6.38 -23.02
CA SER A 146 -45.86 -6.10 -24.29
C SER A 146 -46.83 -6.20 -25.48
N GLY A 147 -46.35 -5.86 -26.68
CA GLY A 147 -47.16 -5.90 -27.91
C GLY A 147 -48.08 -4.69 -28.06
N THR A 148 -49.35 -4.94 -28.37
CA THR A 148 -50.35 -3.89 -28.60
C THR A 148 -51.04 -3.47 -27.30
N GLN A 149 -51.55 -2.24 -27.25
CA GLN A 149 -52.30 -1.75 -26.09
C GLN A 149 -53.56 -2.59 -25.82
N SER A 150 -54.36 -2.90 -26.85
CA SER A 150 -55.67 -3.55 -26.70
C SER A 150 -55.57 -4.98 -26.16
N GLY A 151 -56.57 -5.35 -25.36
CA GLY A 151 -56.77 -6.64 -24.74
C GLY A 151 -55.74 -6.96 -23.66
N VAL A 152 -55.69 -8.24 -23.32
CA VAL A 152 -54.90 -8.80 -22.20
C VAL A 152 -53.79 -9.75 -22.64
N ALA A 153 -53.62 -9.95 -23.95
CA ALA A 153 -52.56 -10.78 -24.50
C ALA A 153 -51.18 -10.18 -24.18
N ASN A 154 -50.16 -11.05 -24.06
CA ASN A 154 -48.79 -10.66 -23.70
C ASN A 154 -48.67 -9.91 -22.36
N ASN A 155 -49.56 -10.24 -21.41
CA ASN A 155 -49.47 -9.76 -20.04
C ASN A 155 -48.11 -10.16 -19.43
N ILE A 156 -47.47 -9.21 -18.75
CA ILE A 156 -46.27 -9.43 -17.95
C ILE A 156 -46.68 -9.62 -16.48
N HIS A 157 -47.45 -8.66 -15.95
CA HIS A 157 -48.04 -8.68 -14.62
C HIS A 157 -49.31 -7.82 -14.56
N THR A 158 -50.33 -8.29 -13.84
CA THR A 158 -51.57 -7.53 -13.58
C THR A 158 -51.86 -7.50 -12.08
N LEU A 159 -52.18 -6.31 -11.55
CA LEU A 159 -52.68 -6.11 -10.18
C LEU A 159 -54.14 -5.63 -10.23
N ARG A 160 -55.03 -6.28 -9.46
CA ARG A 160 -56.47 -5.96 -9.42
C ARG A 160 -56.99 -5.75 -8.00
N SER A 161 -57.91 -4.80 -7.85
CA SER A 161 -58.79 -4.67 -6.68
C SER A 161 -60.25 -4.69 -7.14
N GLY A 162 -61.10 -5.40 -6.39
CA GLY A 162 -62.54 -5.39 -6.54
C GLY A 162 -63.10 -6.71 -7.07
N SER A 163 -64.16 -6.71 -7.85
CA SER A 163 -64.76 -7.93 -8.44
C SER A 163 -64.05 -8.35 -9.73
N THR A 164 -64.11 -9.65 -10.06
CA THR A 164 -63.54 -10.17 -11.31
C THR A 164 -64.47 -9.89 -12.47
N GLY A 165 -63.95 -9.36 -13.56
CA GLY A 165 -64.63 -9.14 -14.83
C GLY A 165 -64.05 -9.96 -15.98
N THR A 166 -64.62 -9.78 -17.17
CA THR A 166 -64.28 -10.56 -18.37
C THR A 166 -62.80 -10.46 -18.74
N GLN A 167 -62.19 -9.27 -18.68
CA GLN A 167 -60.79 -9.11 -19.07
C GLN A 167 -59.85 -9.83 -18.10
N TRP A 168 -60.13 -9.79 -16.79
CA TRP A 168 -59.36 -10.53 -15.79
C TRP A 168 -59.34 -12.05 -16.06
N ASN A 169 -60.49 -12.61 -16.41
CA ASN A 169 -60.63 -14.03 -16.71
C ASN A 169 -59.94 -14.41 -18.02
N ASN A 170 -59.87 -13.50 -18.99
CA ASN A 170 -59.20 -13.70 -20.27
C ASN A 170 -57.66 -13.64 -20.20
N ILE A 171 -57.07 -13.19 -19.08
CA ILE A 171 -55.61 -13.21 -18.91
C ILE A 171 -55.13 -14.68 -18.85
N SER A 172 -54.47 -15.10 -19.93
CA SER A 172 -53.98 -16.47 -20.15
C SER A 172 -52.45 -16.60 -20.18
N SER A 173 -51.72 -15.48 -20.13
CA SER A 173 -50.26 -15.44 -20.04
C SER A 173 -49.79 -14.43 -18.99
N GLY A 174 -48.52 -14.53 -18.58
CA GLY A 174 -47.95 -13.72 -17.52
C GLY A 174 -48.47 -14.09 -16.13
N THR A 175 -48.23 -13.23 -15.16
CA THR A 175 -48.72 -13.38 -13.78
C THR A 175 -49.83 -12.38 -13.50
N LYS A 176 -50.69 -12.74 -12.55
CA LYS A 176 -51.76 -11.85 -12.08
C LYS A 176 -52.03 -12.07 -10.59
N ILE A 177 -52.35 -11.00 -9.91
CA ILE A 177 -52.71 -10.99 -8.50
C ILE A 177 -53.82 -9.97 -8.23
N GLY A 178 -54.74 -10.27 -7.33
CA GLY A 178 -55.79 -9.36 -6.93
C GLY A 178 -56.53 -9.82 -5.69
N ASN A 179 -57.49 -9.04 -5.23
CA ASN A 179 -58.40 -9.38 -4.12
C ASN A 179 -59.86 -9.06 -4.48
N THR A 180 -60.80 -9.25 -3.54
CA THR A 180 -62.21 -8.85 -3.71
C THR A 180 -62.55 -7.49 -3.11
N SER A 181 -61.65 -6.94 -2.29
CA SER A 181 -61.79 -5.60 -1.69
C SER A 181 -61.63 -4.52 -2.76
N THR A 182 -62.22 -3.35 -2.56
CA THR A 182 -62.22 -2.26 -3.56
C THR A 182 -61.28 -1.12 -3.16
N THR A 183 -60.77 -0.39 -4.14
CA THR A 183 -59.95 0.82 -3.97
C THR A 183 -60.77 2.06 -4.21
N SER A 184 -61.55 2.50 -3.21
CA SER A 184 -62.26 3.79 -3.27
C SER A 184 -61.29 4.96 -3.48
N GLY A 185 -61.83 6.16 -3.78
CA GLY A 185 -61.00 7.37 -3.87
C GLY A 185 -60.13 7.56 -2.62
N SER A 186 -58.92 8.06 -2.83
CA SER A 186 -57.86 8.19 -1.83
C SER A 186 -57.39 6.85 -1.21
N SER A 187 -57.46 5.75 -1.97
CA SER A 187 -57.05 4.42 -1.51
C SER A 187 -56.08 3.72 -2.47
N SER A 188 -55.18 2.90 -1.92
CA SER A 188 -54.25 2.08 -2.70
C SER A 188 -54.62 0.60 -2.70
N ALA A 189 -54.24 -0.11 -3.77
CA ALA A 189 -54.11 -1.56 -3.79
C ALA A 189 -52.63 -1.92 -3.92
N TYR A 190 -52.11 -2.73 -3.00
CA TYR A 190 -50.71 -3.13 -3.00
C TYR A 190 -50.53 -4.61 -2.68
N VAL A 191 -49.47 -5.19 -3.23
CA VAL A 191 -49.11 -6.59 -2.99
C VAL A 191 -48.43 -6.70 -1.62
N ASN A 192 -48.99 -7.54 -0.75
CA ASN A 192 -48.50 -7.69 0.63
C ASN A 192 -47.07 -8.24 0.71
N ASN A 193 -46.69 -9.07 -0.27
CA ASN A 193 -45.41 -9.76 -0.29
C ASN A 193 -45.09 -10.50 1.03
N ALA A 194 -46.09 -11.19 1.60
CA ALA A 194 -46.06 -11.73 2.95
C ALA A 194 -44.89 -12.71 3.22
N ASN A 195 -44.37 -13.36 2.19
CA ASN A 195 -43.29 -14.34 2.30
C ASN A 195 -41.93 -13.79 1.83
N THR A 196 -41.84 -12.50 1.46
CA THR A 196 -40.61 -11.87 0.99
C THR A 196 -40.02 -12.58 -0.25
N VAL A 197 -40.87 -13.10 -1.14
CA VAL A 197 -40.48 -13.78 -2.38
C VAL A 197 -41.26 -13.26 -3.59
N ILE A 198 -40.68 -13.42 -4.78
CA ILE A 198 -41.33 -13.02 -6.04
C ILE A 198 -42.63 -13.80 -6.33
N GLY A 199 -42.77 -15.01 -5.78
CA GLY A 199 -43.97 -15.83 -5.94
C GLY A 199 -45.25 -15.17 -5.41
N ASP A 200 -45.12 -14.24 -4.45
CA ASP A 200 -46.27 -13.52 -3.89
C ASP A 200 -46.97 -12.63 -4.93
N PHE A 201 -46.28 -12.23 -6.01
CA PHE A 201 -46.86 -11.48 -7.14
C PHE A 201 -47.63 -12.36 -8.15
N ASN A 202 -47.94 -13.61 -7.81
CA ASN A 202 -48.64 -14.55 -8.69
C ASN A 202 -49.66 -15.43 -7.96
N LEU A 203 -50.26 -14.92 -6.88
CA LEU A 203 -51.19 -15.69 -6.03
C LEU A 203 -52.64 -15.68 -6.53
N GLY A 204 -52.93 -15.14 -7.72
CA GLY A 204 -54.27 -15.12 -8.29
C GLY A 204 -55.22 -14.16 -7.57
N THR A 205 -55.95 -14.64 -6.56
CA THR A 205 -57.00 -13.88 -5.84
C THR A 205 -56.67 -13.60 -4.36
N SER A 206 -55.45 -13.88 -3.92
CA SER A 206 -54.97 -13.63 -2.55
C SER A 206 -53.70 -12.78 -2.56
N GLY A 207 -53.37 -12.14 -1.43
CA GLY A 207 -52.09 -11.43 -1.25
C GLY A 207 -52.09 -9.94 -1.61
N VAL A 208 -53.25 -9.34 -1.85
CA VAL A 208 -53.41 -7.90 -2.08
C VAL A 208 -54.22 -7.28 -0.96
N THR A 209 -53.74 -6.16 -0.42
CA THR A 209 -54.52 -5.31 0.48
C THR A 209 -55.00 -4.09 -0.31
N ALA A 210 -56.28 -3.74 -0.14
CA ALA A 210 -56.87 -2.53 -0.69
C ALA A 210 -57.44 -1.70 0.46
N SER A 211 -56.70 -0.67 0.89
CA SER A 211 -57.08 0.14 2.04
C SER A 211 -56.19 1.39 2.18
N GLY A 212 -56.79 2.51 2.58
CA GLY A 212 -56.09 3.72 3.03
C GLY A 212 -55.18 4.38 1.98
N THR A 213 -54.68 5.56 2.30
CA THR A 213 -53.74 6.28 1.44
C THR A 213 -52.31 5.77 1.70
N ALA A 214 -51.77 4.97 0.78
CA ALA A 214 -50.35 4.63 0.83
C ALA A 214 -49.49 5.73 0.17
N THR A 215 -48.23 5.81 0.56
CA THR A 215 -47.26 6.72 -0.05
C THR A 215 -46.45 5.96 -1.10
N LEU A 216 -46.81 6.13 -2.38
CA LEU A 216 -46.01 5.57 -3.49
C LEU A 216 -44.59 6.15 -3.48
N GLY A 217 -43.63 5.35 -3.94
CA GLY A 217 -42.20 5.62 -3.85
C GLY A 217 -41.53 5.04 -2.62
N THR A 218 -42.26 4.29 -1.80
CA THR A 218 -41.74 3.65 -0.60
C THR A 218 -42.20 2.20 -0.56
N TRP A 219 -41.63 1.44 0.37
CA TRP A 219 -42.10 0.07 0.64
C TRP A 219 -43.47 0.09 1.31
N ASN A 220 -44.38 -0.78 0.85
CA ASN A 220 -45.75 -0.80 1.35
C ASN A 220 -45.88 -1.40 2.77
N ASN A 221 -44.99 -2.31 3.15
CA ASN A 221 -44.90 -2.92 4.48
C ASN A 221 -43.49 -3.52 4.71
N THR A 222 -43.22 -4.03 5.92
CA THR A 222 -41.90 -4.59 6.27
C THR A 222 -41.48 -5.79 5.42
N THR A 223 -42.41 -6.69 5.07
CA THR A 223 -42.07 -7.88 4.26
C THR A 223 -41.75 -7.50 2.81
N ASN A 224 -42.42 -6.48 2.26
CA ASN A 224 -42.11 -5.88 0.96
C ASN A 224 -40.79 -5.09 0.99
N GLN A 225 -40.53 -4.32 2.05
CA GLN A 225 -39.23 -3.66 2.25
C GLN A 225 -38.09 -4.66 2.18
N ASN A 226 -38.18 -5.76 2.93
CA ASN A 226 -37.16 -6.79 2.96
C ASN A 226 -36.95 -7.42 1.56
N PHE A 227 -38.02 -7.61 0.79
CA PHE A 227 -37.93 -8.17 -0.56
C PHE A 227 -37.23 -7.20 -1.53
N ILE A 228 -37.63 -5.92 -1.51
CA ILE A 228 -37.03 -4.88 -2.33
C ILE A 228 -35.54 -4.71 -1.99
N LEU A 229 -35.18 -4.72 -0.71
CA LEU A 229 -33.78 -4.64 -0.28
C LEU A 229 -32.95 -5.86 -0.71
N LEU A 230 -33.54 -7.06 -0.75
CA LEU A 230 -32.87 -8.24 -1.31
C LEU A 230 -32.63 -8.09 -2.83
N LEU A 231 -33.53 -7.43 -3.55
CA LEU A 231 -33.32 -7.11 -4.96
C LEU A 231 -32.19 -6.08 -5.17
N ARG A 232 -32.07 -5.09 -4.27
CA ARG A 232 -31.04 -4.04 -4.35
C ARG A 232 -29.64 -4.53 -3.94
N GLY A 233 -29.58 -5.43 -2.95
CA GLY A 233 -28.34 -5.83 -2.30
C GLY A 233 -27.70 -4.70 -1.47
N PRO A 234 -26.54 -4.97 -0.83
CA PRO A 234 -25.79 -3.95 -0.10
C PRO A 234 -25.32 -2.81 -1.03
N ILE A 235 -25.11 -1.62 -0.46
CA ILE A 235 -24.54 -0.48 -1.21
C ILE A 235 -23.06 -0.35 -0.83
N PRO A 236 -22.12 -0.65 -1.74
CA PRO A 236 -20.70 -0.49 -1.49
C PRO A 236 -20.33 0.99 -1.46
N SER A 237 -19.29 1.31 -0.70
CA SER A 237 -18.67 2.62 -0.63
C SER A 237 -17.22 2.53 -1.10
N ALA A 238 -16.54 3.66 -1.28
CA ALA A 238 -15.14 3.65 -1.71
C ALA A 238 -14.24 2.82 -0.77
N GLY A 239 -13.29 2.09 -1.35
CA GLY A 239 -12.24 1.43 -0.59
C GLY A 239 -11.34 2.45 0.11
N THR A 240 -10.85 2.10 1.30
CA THR A 240 -10.01 2.98 2.14
C THR A 240 -8.75 2.24 2.59
N ALA A 241 -7.84 2.91 3.31
CA ALA A 241 -6.59 2.32 3.80
C ALA A 241 -5.82 1.56 2.70
N VAL A 242 -5.74 2.20 1.52
CA VAL A 242 -5.13 1.62 0.33
C VAL A 242 -3.62 1.56 0.54
N SER A 243 -3.06 0.35 0.40
CA SER A 243 -1.63 0.06 0.45
C SER A 243 -1.21 -0.62 -0.84
N SER A 244 0.08 -0.91 -0.98
CA SER A 244 0.61 -1.67 -2.12
C SER A 244 0.18 -3.14 -2.11
N SER A 245 -0.39 -3.66 -1.03
CA SER A 245 -0.75 -5.07 -0.91
C SER A 245 -2.19 -5.32 -0.44
N GLY A 246 -3.02 -4.28 -0.39
CA GLY A 246 -4.36 -4.39 0.15
C GLY A 246 -5.12 -3.08 0.28
N PHE A 247 -6.39 -3.18 0.68
CA PHE A 247 -7.28 -2.07 1.00
C PHE A 247 -8.37 -2.54 1.97
N THR A 248 -9.15 -1.63 2.53
CA THR A 248 -10.38 -1.94 3.29
C THR A 248 -11.61 -1.72 2.43
N ALA A 249 -12.37 -2.78 2.17
CA ALA A 249 -13.68 -2.72 1.51
C ALA A 249 -14.73 -2.21 2.49
N ASN A 250 -15.63 -1.32 2.04
CA ASN A 250 -16.65 -0.67 2.88
C ASN A 250 -18.03 -0.75 2.22
N TRP A 251 -19.08 -0.87 3.03
CA TRP A 251 -20.48 -0.86 2.57
C TRP A 251 -21.44 -0.39 3.65
N SER A 252 -22.64 0.04 3.22
CA SER A 252 -23.73 0.38 4.14
C SER A 252 -24.43 -0.87 4.67
N SER A 253 -24.91 -0.81 5.92
CA SER A 253 -25.72 -1.90 6.49
C SER A 253 -27.03 -2.05 5.73
N LEU A 254 -27.40 -3.29 5.39
CA LEU A 254 -28.68 -3.67 4.81
C LEU A 254 -29.62 -4.15 5.93
N THR A 255 -30.85 -3.63 5.96
CA THR A 255 -31.88 -4.06 6.92
C THR A 255 -32.12 -5.57 6.85
N ALA A 256 -32.28 -6.19 8.02
CA ALA A 256 -32.48 -7.64 8.20
C ALA A 256 -31.31 -8.56 7.77
N ALA A 257 -30.17 -7.99 7.34
CA ALA A 257 -28.98 -8.78 7.05
C ALA A 257 -28.38 -9.38 8.33
N THR A 258 -28.16 -10.69 8.31
CA THR A 258 -27.45 -11.44 9.35
C THR A 258 -26.00 -11.69 8.98
N LYS A 259 -25.65 -11.64 7.69
CA LYS A 259 -24.29 -11.83 7.17
C LYS A 259 -24.07 -11.09 5.85
N TYR A 260 -22.82 -10.77 5.55
CA TYR A 260 -22.37 -10.33 4.23
C TYR A 260 -21.37 -11.32 3.63
N TYR A 261 -21.37 -11.36 2.31
CA TYR A 261 -20.44 -12.16 1.52
C TYR A 261 -19.71 -11.26 0.54
N LEU A 262 -18.38 -11.28 0.59
CA LEU A 262 -17.50 -10.43 -0.20
C LEU A 262 -16.87 -11.23 -1.36
N THR A 263 -16.93 -10.67 -2.57
CA THR A 263 -16.12 -11.14 -3.71
C THR A 263 -15.15 -10.04 -4.13
N VAL A 264 -13.87 -10.36 -4.29
CA VAL A 264 -12.82 -9.46 -4.82
C VAL A 264 -12.14 -10.13 -6.02
N ASP A 265 -11.92 -9.38 -7.09
CA ASP A 265 -11.33 -9.85 -8.35
C ASP A 265 -10.56 -8.70 -9.02
N ASP A 266 -9.52 -8.99 -9.81
CA ASP A 266 -8.84 -8.00 -10.66
C ASP A 266 -9.54 -7.81 -12.02
N ASP A 267 -10.49 -8.68 -12.37
CA ASP A 267 -11.44 -8.50 -13.46
C ASP A 267 -12.81 -8.01 -12.96
N SER A 268 -13.31 -6.96 -13.61
CA SER A 268 -14.61 -6.35 -13.35
C SER A 268 -15.81 -7.27 -13.64
N THR A 269 -15.60 -8.41 -14.30
CA THR A 269 -16.61 -9.46 -14.53
C THR A 269 -16.67 -10.49 -13.40
N PHE A 270 -15.69 -10.49 -12.49
CA PHE A 270 -15.54 -11.45 -11.39
C PHE A 270 -15.36 -12.92 -11.86
N ALA A 271 -14.65 -13.11 -12.98
CA ALA A 271 -14.46 -14.43 -13.60
C ALA A 271 -13.44 -15.32 -12.86
N SER A 272 -12.48 -14.72 -12.15
CA SER A 272 -11.39 -15.42 -11.45
C SER A 272 -11.05 -14.75 -10.11
N PRO A 273 -11.94 -14.83 -9.10
CA PRO A 273 -11.77 -14.05 -7.88
C PRO A 273 -10.48 -14.39 -7.15
N VAL A 274 -9.92 -13.40 -6.45
CA VAL A 274 -8.73 -13.55 -5.62
C VAL A 274 -8.95 -14.70 -4.63
N SER A 275 -7.97 -15.59 -4.49
CA SER A 275 -8.03 -16.72 -3.58
C SER A 275 -8.37 -16.26 -2.15
N GLY A 276 -9.36 -16.90 -1.53
CA GLY A 276 -9.88 -16.51 -0.21
C GLY A 276 -10.92 -15.38 -0.23
N TYR A 277 -11.13 -14.69 -1.35
CA TYR A 277 -12.13 -13.63 -1.53
C TYR A 277 -13.17 -13.97 -2.61
N ASN A 278 -13.53 -15.25 -2.75
CA ASN A 278 -14.65 -15.65 -3.59
C ASN A 278 -15.90 -15.91 -2.74
N ASN A 279 -16.82 -14.94 -2.68
CA ASN A 279 -18.04 -15.06 -1.89
C ASN A 279 -17.73 -15.44 -0.43
N LEU A 280 -16.73 -14.77 0.14
CA LEU A 280 -16.24 -14.97 1.50
C LEU A 280 -17.28 -14.47 2.50
N ASP A 281 -17.76 -15.35 3.39
CA ASP A 281 -18.56 -14.94 4.56
C ASP A 281 -17.71 -14.06 5.48
N VAL A 282 -18.11 -12.80 5.65
CA VAL A 282 -17.44 -11.84 6.52
C VAL A 282 -18.25 -11.52 7.79
N GLY A 283 -19.35 -12.24 8.03
CA GLY A 283 -20.26 -12.00 9.14
C GLY A 283 -21.08 -10.71 8.99
N ASN A 284 -21.68 -10.25 10.09
CA ASN A 284 -22.47 -9.01 10.12
C ASN A 284 -21.59 -7.79 10.43
N VAL A 285 -20.78 -7.41 9.45
CA VAL A 285 -19.90 -6.23 9.51
C VAL A 285 -20.18 -5.31 8.32
N THR A 286 -19.69 -4.08 8.37
CA THR A 286 -19.80 -3.09 7.28
C THR A 286 -18.46 -2.78 6.60
N SER A 287 -17.39 -3.46 7.01
CA SER A 287 -16.08 -3.34 6.40
C SER A 287 -15.26 -4.63 6.52
N LYS A 288 -14.27 -4.79 5.62
CA LYS A 288 -13.33 -5.90 5.64
C LYS A 288 -11.99 -5.48 5.03
N ALA A 289 -10.90 -5.73 5.77
CA ALA A 289 -9.55 -5.64 5.22
C ALA A 289 -9.30 -6.75 4.19
N VAL A 290 -8.82 -6.36 3.02
CA VAL A 290 -8.41 -7.20 1.90
C VAL A 290 -6.90 -7.09 1.75
N THR A 291 -6.20 -8.21 1.81
CA THR A 291 -4.73 -8.29 1.83
C THR A 291 -4.20 -9.34 0.85
N GLY A 292 -2.90 -9.31 0.55
CA GLY A 292 -2.25 -10.26 -0.35
C GLY A 292 -2.48 -9.94 -1.83
N LEU A 293 -2.72 -8.66 -2.13
CA LEU A 293 -2.96 -8.15 -3.47
C LEU A 293 -1.65 -7.70 -4.13
N SER A 294 -1.64 -7.67 -5.46
CA SER A 294 -0.53 -7.08 -6.22
C SER A 294 -0.58 -5.56 -6.16
N ALA A 295 0.58 -4.92 -6.12
CA ALA A 295 0.71 -3.47 -6.12
C ALA A 295 0.32 -2.87 -7.48
N SER A 296 -0.08 -1.59 -7.49
CA SER A 296 -0.45 -0.85 -8.70
C SER A 296 -1.49 -1.57 -9.58
N THR A 297 -2.39 -2.36 -8.98
CA THR A 297 -3.39 -3.19 -9.69
C THR A 297 -4.79 -2.74 -9.28
N THR A 298 -5.67 -2.59 -10.26
CA THR A 298 -7.08 -2.28 -10.02
C THR A 298 -7.84 -3.55 -9.69
N TYR A 299 -8.43 -3.59 -8.50
CA TYR A 299 -9.35 -4.62 -8.06
C TYR A 299 -10.77 -4.10 -8.03
N TYR A 300 -11.72 -5.00 -8.24
CA TYR A 300 -13.14 -4.80 -8.10
C TYR A 300 -13.65 -5.63 -6.93
N PHE A 301 -14.52 -5.06 -6.12
CA PHE A 301 -15.25 -5.81 -5.11
C PHE A 301 -16.75 -5.64 -5.25
N ARG A 302 -17.49 -6.69 -4.90
CA ARG A 302 -18.96 -6.68 -4.80
C ARG A 302 -19.39 -7.51 -3.58
N LEU A 303 -20.60 -7.24 -3.12
CA LEU A 303 -21.16 -7.85 -1.92
C LEU A 303 -22.53 -8.46 -2.18
N ARG A 304 -22.93 -9.38 -1.33
CA ARG A 304 -24.35 -9.75 -1.16
C ARG A 304 -24.60 -10.04 0.31
N ALA A 305 -25.84 -9.85 0.74
CA ALA A 305 -26.26 -10.11 2.11
C ALA A 305 -27.09 -11.40 2.19
N GLN A 306 -27.14 -11.98 3.38
CA GLN A 306 -28.06 -13.04 3.75
C GLN A 306 -28.93 -12.55 4.92
N ASN A 307 -30.23 -12.89 4.89
CA ASN A 307 -31.16 -12.61 5.98
C ASN A 307 -31.43 -13.87 6.84
N ALA A 308 -32.25 -13.74 7.90
CA ALA A 308 -32.53 -14.82 8.85
C ALA A 308 -33.23 -16.06 8.23
N THR A 309 -34.00 -15.88 7.16
CA THR A 309 -34.33 -16.96 6.22
C THR A 309 -33.21 -17.03 5.19
N PRO A 310 -32.72 -18.21 4.76
CA PRO A 310 -31.50 -18.36 3.95
C PRO A 310 -31.66 -17.89 2.47
N THR A 311 -32.27 -16.72 2.28
CA THR A 311 -32.40 -16.01 1.01
C THR A 311 -31.25 -15.03 0.88
N MET A 312 -30.52 -15.15 -0.22
CA MET A 312 -29.42 -14.25 -0.58
C MET A 312 -29.96 -13.05 -1.34
N SER A 313 -29.44 -11.86 -1.04
CA SER A 313 -29.65 -10.70 -1.90
C SER A 313 -29.00 -10.91 -3.27
N ARG A 314 -29.37 -10.07 -4.23
CA ARG A 314 -28.55 -9.88 -5.43
C ARG A 314 -27.18 -9.34 -5.03
N PHE A 315 -26.22 -9.49 -5.94
CA PHE A 315 -24.96 -8.78 -5.80
C PHE A 315 -25.19 -7.28 -5.88
N SER A 316 -24.46 -6.56 -5.03
CA SER A 316 -24.33 -5.12 -5.10
C SER A 316 -23.73 -4.69 -6.44
N CYS A 317 -23.68 -3.38 -6.64
CA CYS A 317 -22.71 -2.81 -7.57
C CYS A 317 -21.29 -3.27 -7.29
N LYS A 318 -20.46 -3.22 -8.34
CA LYS A 318 -19.01 -3.33 -8.18
C LYS A 318 -18.42 -1.97 -7.80
N GLN A 319 -17.45 -2.00 -6.90
CA GLN A 319 -16.61 -0.86 -6.58
C GLN A 319 -15.18 -1.17 -7.02
N ALA A 320 -14.52 -0.20 -7.67
CA ALA A 320 -13.12 -0.32 -8.06
C ALA A 320 -12.20 0.34 -7.00
N VAL A 321 -11.04 -0.26 -6.77
CA VAL A 321 -9.96 0.26 -5.92
C VAL A 321 -8.63 -0.13 -6.56
N THR A 322 -7.73 0.84 -6.75
CA THR A 322 -6.38 0.57 -7.25
C THR A 322 -5.40 0.56 -6.08
N THR A 323 -4.66 -0.54 -5.90
CA THR A 323 -3.61 -0.63 -4.87
C THR A 323 -2.51 0.39 -5.12
N ALA A 324 -1.88 0.87 -4.05
CA ALA A 324 -0.84 1.88 -4.15
C ALA A 324 0.43 1.34 -4.84
N THR A 325 1.27 2.24 -5.33
CA THR A 325 2.64 1.88 -5.73
C THR A 325 3.44 1.45 -4.48
N PRO A 326 4.32 0.45 -4.58
CA PRO A 326 5.18 0.11 -3.46
C PRO A 326 6.12 1.28 -3.13
N THR A 327 6.39 1.51 -1.86
CA THR A 327 7.25 2.60 -1.40
C THR A 327 8.72 2.20 -1.52
N PRO A 328 9.59 3.04 -2.13
CA PRO A 328 11.02 2.82 -2.14
C PRO A 328 11.58 2.66 -0.71
N ASN A 329 12.46 1.68 -0.50
CA ASN A 329 13.10 1.43 0.78
C ASN A 329 14.60 1.20 0.60
N ILE A 330 15.39 1.79 1.50
CA ILE A 330 16.83 1.59 1.60
C ILE A 330 17.10 0.80 2.88
N ILE A 331 17.92 -0.24 2.77
CA ILE A 331 18.34 -1.09 3.88
C ILE A 331 19.86 -0.96 4.01
N VAL A 332 20.33 -0.61 5.21
CA VAL A 332 21.76 -0.55 5.55
C VAL A 332 22.00 -1.57 6.65
N SER A 333 23.01 -2.42 6.50
CA SER A 333 23.22 -3.57 7.40
C SER A 333 23.62 -3.20 8.82
N LEU A 334 24.12 -1.97 9.02
CA LEU A 334 24.61 -1.46 10.29
C LEU A 334 24.01 -0.07 10.57
N THR A 335 24.00 0.33 11.84
CA THR A 335 23.66 1.68 12.30
C THR A 335 24.90 2.52 12.64
N SER A 336 26.02 1.86 12.92
CA SER A 336 27.31 2.53 13.14
C SER A 336 28.51 1.67 12.74
N VAL A 337 29.60 2.31 12.35
CA VAL A 337 30.94 1.71 12.21
C VAL A 337 31.91 2.48 13.11
N THR A 338 32.55 1.78 14.03
CA THR A 338 33.45 2.35 15.05
C THR A 338 34.83 1.74 14.97
N GLY A 339 35.84 2.35 15.59
CA GLY A 339 37.21 1.81 15.59
C GLY A 339 37.92 1.98 14.25
N LEU A 340 37.55 3.01 13.49
CA LEU A 340 38.27 3.44 12.28
C LEU A 340 39.53 4.22 12.68
N ASP A 341 40.37 3.59 13.50
CA ASP A 341 41.50 4.25 14.16
C ASP A 341 42.78 4.15 13.34
N THR A 342 43.63 5.16 13.44
CA THR A 342 44.89 5.26 12.71
C THR A 342 45.87 6.21 13.38
N THR A 343 47.14 6.14 13.01
CA THR A 343 48.09 7.22 13.28
C THR A 343 47.89 8.33 12.24
N ILE A 344 48.06 9.59 12.61
CA ILE A 344 47.88 10.71 11.69
C ILE A 344 48.73 10.55 10.41
N ASN A 345 48.20 11.01 9.28
CA ASN A 345 48.77 10.84 7.93
C ASN A 345 48.68 9.41 7.35
N ASN A 346 48.06 8.45 8.04
CA ASN A 346 47.79 7.11 7.53
C ASN A 346 46.29 6.84 7.47
N ALA A 347 45.82 6.17 6.43
CA ALA A 347 44.43 5.71 6.39
C ALA A 347 44.23 4.54 7.37
N SER A 348 43.06 4.44 8.00
CA SER A 348 42.74 3.28 8.84
C SER A 348 42.59 2.02 7.99
N THR A 349 42.64 0.85 8.63
CA THR A 349 42.13 -0.38 8.00
C THR A 349 40.66 -0.18 7.61
N ALA A 350 40.30 -0.57 6.38
CA ALA A 350 38.93 -0.46 5.91
C ALA A 350 38.03 -1.50 6.58
N GLN A 351 36.84 -1.08 6.99
CA GLN A 351 35.75 -1.93 7.45
C GLN A 351 34.65 -1.98 6.39
N THR A 352 33.68 -2.88 6.54
CA THR A 352 32.59 -3.04 5.57
C THR A 352 31.21 -2.99 6.20
N PHE A 353 30.24 -2.59 5.38
CA PHE A 353 28.81 -2.77 5.61
C PHE A 353 28.15 -3.05 4.25
N THR A 354 26.87 -3.45 4.25
CA THR A 354 26.13 -3.67 3.00
C THR A 354 24.93 -2.74 2.87
N VAL A 355 24.59 -2.44 1.62
CA VAL A 355 23.41 -1.64 1.24
C VAL A 355 22.54 -2.45 0.29
N SER A 356 21.25 -2.43 0.58
CA SER A 356 20.18 -3.09 -0.14
C SER A 356 19.07 -2.10 -0.45
N GLY A 357 18.24 -2.40 -1.46
CA GLY A 357 17.19 -1.53 -1.92
C GLY A 357 15.97 -2.30 -2.41
N ASP A 358 14.78 -1.86 -2.00
CA ASP A 358 13.52 -2.42 -2.49
C ASP A 358 12.69 -1.32 -3.15
N ASN A 359 12.08 -1.64 -4.29
CA ASN A 359 11.16 -0.74 -5.02
C ASN A 359 11.75 0.65 -5.32
N LEU A 360 13.08 0.74 -5.45
CA LEU A 360 13.77 2.00 -5.75
C LEU A 360 13.35 2.54 -7.12
N THR A 361 13.13 3.85 -7.20
CA THR A 361 12.84 4.53 -8.47
C THR A 361 14.02 5.36 -8.97
N ALA A 362 15.03 5.56 -8.12
CA ALA A 362 16.26 6.27 -8.41
C ALA A 362 17.44 5.59 -7.71
N ASN A 363 18.64 5.88 -8.20
CA ASN A 363 19.88 5.43 -7.58
C ASN A 363 19.99 5.89 -6.11
N VAL A 364 20.77 5.17 -5.32
CA VAL A 364 21.02 5.52 -3.92
C VAL A 364 22.31 6.33 -3.82
N ALA A 365 22.20 7.59 -3.42
CA ALA A 365 23.34 8.46 -3.17
C ALA A 365 23.79 8.32 -1.70
N LEU A 366 25.09 8.08 -1.53
CA LEU A 366 25.79 8.07 -0.25
C LEU A 366 26.59 9.36 -0.15
N SER A 367 26.29 10.18 0.86
CA SER A 367 27.02 11.42 1.13
C SER A 367 27.31 11.54 2.62
N PHE A 368 28.51 12.01 2.94
CA PHE A 368 28.84 12.41 4.31
C PHE A 368 28.14 13.71 4.69
N VAL A 369 27.90 13.91 5.98
CA VAL A 369 27.37 15.18 6.50
C VAL A 369 28.46 16.24 6.53
N THR A 370 29.66 15.92 7.05
CA THR A 370 30.81 16.83 7.01
C THR A 370 31.77 16.48 5.89
N GLY A 371 32.09 15.19 5.71
CA GLY A 371 32.91 14.68 4.61
C GLY A 371 34.40 14.96 4.73
N THR A 372 34.89 15.29 5.94
CA THR A 372 36.27 15.68 6.20
C THR A 372 37.17 14.47 6.42
N ASP A 373 36.80 13.55 7.32
CA ASP A 373 37.74 12.57 7.89
C ASP A 373 37.55 11.13 7.38
N PHE A 374 36.41 10.84 6.75
CA PHE A 374 36.09 9.49 6.28
C PHE A 374 35.91 9.44 4.78
N GLU A 375 36.20 8.27 4.20
CA GLU A 375 36.02 7.98 2.79
C GLU A 375 35.42 6.58 2.60
N ILE A 376 34.68 6.42 1.50
CA ILE A 376 33.95 5.20 1.15
C ILE A 376 34.32 4.71 -0.24
N SER A 377 34.26 3.39 -0.44
CA SER A 377 34.46 2.73 -1.73
C SER A 377 33.45 1.61 -1.94
N SER A 378 33.05 1.37 -3.19
CA SER A 378 32.34 0.16 -3.62
C SER A 378 33.23 -0.81 -4.41
N THR A 379 34.54 -0.54 -4.49
CA THR A 379 35.47 -1.31 -5.35
C THR A 379 36.25 -2.34 -4.57
N SER A 380 36.98 -1.93 -3.52
CA SER A 380 37.79 -2.82 -2.69
C SER A 380 38.19 -2.18 -1.36
N ALA A 381 38.87 -2.96 -0.51
CA ALA A 381 39.41 -2.47 0.76
C ALA A 381 40.60 -1.50 0.62
N THR A 382 41.21 -1.36 -0.57
CA THR A 382 42.47 -0.60 -0.75
C THR A 382 42.40 0.50 -1.80
N THR A 383 41.46 0.44 -2.75
CA THR A 383 41.37 1.38 -3.88
C THR A 383 39.94 1.86 -4.12
N GLY A 384 39.81 3.02 -4.78
CA GLY A 384 38.50 3.57 -5.18
C GLY A 384 37.74 4.28 -4.06
N PHE A 385 38.45 4.80 -3.05
CA PHE A 385 37.85 5.59 -1.99
C PHE A 385 37.57 7.03 -2.44
N GLY A 386 36.46 7.58 -1.98
CA GLY A 386 36.06 8.96 -2.23
C GLY A 386 35.09 9.49 -1.17
N SER A 387 34.66 10.74 -1.34
CA SER A 387 33.74 11.44 -0.43
C SER A 387 32.25 11.18 -0.70
N SER A 388 31.92 10.40 -1.72
CA SER A 388 30.54 10.04 -2.04
C SER A 388 30.50 8.81 -2.94
N LEU A 389 29.37 8.09 -2.92
CA LEU A 389 29.08 7.04 -3.88
C LEU A 389 27.67 7.20 -4.43
N ASN A 390 27.43 6.70 -5.63
CA ASN A 390 26.10 6.61 -6.22
C ASN A 390 25.87 5.16 -6.67
N LEU A 391 25.01 4.45 -5.95
CA LEU A 391 24.72 3.04 -6.20
C LEU A 391 23.57 2.94 -7.21
N THR A 392 23.84 2.32 -8.36
CA THR A 392 22.87 2.20 -9.43
C THR A 392 21.79 1.16 -9.11
N GLN A 393 20.53 1.48 -9.40
CA GLN A 393 19.42 0.52 -9.30
C GLN A 393 18.95 0.06 -10.68
N SER A 394 18.43 -1.17 -10.75
CA SER A 394 17.73 -1.70 -11.91
C SER A 394 16.52 -2.52 -11.44
N GLY A 395 15.35 -2.25 -12.01
CA GLY A 395 14.12 -2.98 -11.67
C GLY A 395 13.62 -2.80 -10.23
N GLY A 396 14.08 -1.77 -9.51
CA GLY A 396 13.70 -1.54 -8.12
C GLY A 396 14.72 -1.99 -7.08
N ASN A 397 15.76 -2.72 -7.48
CA ASN A 397 16.82 -3.22 -6.60
C ASN A 397 18.17 -2.63 -6.97
N LEU A 398 19.12 -2.62 -6.02
CA LEU A 398 20.49 -2.20 -6.33
C LEU A 398 21.18 -3.22 -7.26
N THR A 399 22.04 -2.73 -8.14
CA THR A 399 22.81 -3.60 -9.04
C THR A 399 23.88 -4.34 -8.22
N GLY A 400 23.83 -5.68 -8.21
CA GLY A 400 24.75 -6.49 -7.41
C GLY A 400 24.42 -6.52 -5.92
N GLU A 401 23.14 -6.35 -5.57
CA GLU A 401 22.67 -6.37 -4.19
C GLU A 401 22.85 -7.73 -3.47
N PRO A 402 23.25 -7.76 -2.19
CA PRO A 402 23.63 -6.62 -1.35
C PRO A 402 24.99 -6.03 -1.76
N VAL A 403 25.04 -4.70 -1.93
CA VAL A 403 26.27 -4.01 -2.34
C VAL A 403 27.18 -3.85 -1.13
N THR A 404 28.39 -4.38 -1.20
CA THR A 404 29.41 -4.19 -0.15
C THR A 404 30.06 -2.82 -0.30
N ILE A 405 30.08 -2.06 0.79
CA ILE A 405 30.74 -0.76 0.88
C ILE A 405 31.88 -0.87 1.88
N TRP A 406 33.07 -0.46 1.44
CA TRP A 406 34.24 -0.27 2.29
C TRP A 406 34.25 1.15 2.82
N VAL A 407 34.52 1.32 4.10
CA VAL A 407 34.66 2.62 4.76
C VAL A 407 35.95 2.65 5.57
N ARG A 408 36.65 3.78 5.52
CA ARG A 408 37.85 4.01 6.33
C ARG A 408 38.02 5.47 6.70
N MET A 409 38.84 5.72 7.71
CA MET A 409 39.37 7.06 7.99
C MET A 409 40.44 7.41 6.94
N LYS A 410 40.43 8.65 6.44
CA LYS A 410 41.38 9.17 5.47
C LYS A 410 42.76 9.33 6.09
N SER A 411 43.79 9.38 5.23
CA SER A 411 45.16 9.66 5.69
C SER A 411 45.29 11.03 6.36
N GLN A 412 44.69 12.08 5.80
CA GLN A 412 44.77 13.45 6.33
C GLN A 412 43.55 13.82 7.17
N SER A 413 43.23 13.02 8.17
CA SER A 413 42.11 13.28 9.09
C SER A 413 42.52 14.22 10.23
N ALA A 414 41.56 14.92 10.83
CA ALA A 414 41.77 15.73 12.02
C ALA A 414 42.24 14.85 13.20
N THR A 415 43.20 15.38 13.96
CA THR A 415 43.77 14.71 15.13
C THR A 415 42.73 14.53 16.24
N GLY A 416 42.79 13.38 16.91
CA GLY A 416 41.89 13.01 18.00
C GLY A 416 40.71 12.16 17.52
N THR A 417 39.68 12.05 18.35
CA THR A 417 38.46 11.32 18.01
C THR A 417 37.58 12.18 17.10
N VAL A 418 37.18 11.61 15.96
CA VAL A 418 36.33 12.25 14.96
C VAL A 418 35.09 11.39 14.69
N THR A 419 34.00 12.04 14.33
CA THR A 419 32.73 11.40 13.98
C THR A 419 32.13 12.04 12.74
N ASP A 420 31.43 11.25 11.94
CA ASP A 420 30.64 11.73 10.80
C ASP A 420 29.42 10.82 10.62
N THR A 421 28.52 11.16 9.71
CA THR A 421 27.36 10.37 9.35
C THR A 421 27.28 10.25 7.83
N ILE A 422 27.06 9.05 7.33
CA ILE A 422 26.70 8.83 5.93
C ILE A 422 25.17 8.87 5.82
N ASN A 423 24.66 9.78 5.00
CA ASN A 423 23.26 9.78 4.57
C ASN A 423 23.10 8.92 3.31
N PHE A 424 22.09 8.06 3.33
CA PHE A 424 21.68 7.25 2.19
C PHE A 424 20.34 7.76 1.69
N THR A 425 20.32 8.27 0.46
CA THR A 425 19.15 8.96 -0.10
C THR A 425 18.76 8.39 -1.46
N SER A 426 17.46 8.28 -1.71
CA SER A 426 16.88 7.96 -3.01
C SER A 426 15.46 8.54 -3.07
N THR A 427 15.00 8.89 -4.26
CA THR A 427 13.69 9.51 -4.47
C THR A 427 12.57 8.63 -3.92
N GLY A 428 11.75 9.17 -3.02
CA GLY A 428 10.61 8.49 -2.41
C GLY A 428 10.97 7.52 -1.27
N ALA A 429 12.26 7.27 -1.00
CA ALA A 429 12.70 6.48 0.14
C ALA A 429 12.93 7.36 1.37
N THR A 430 12.69 6.79 2.56
CA THR A 430 13.13 7.44 3.81
C THR A 430 14.66 7.39 3.90
N THR A 431 15.29 8.54 4.19
CA THR A 431 16.74 8.62 4.37
C THR A 431 17.21 7.69 5.48
N ARG A 432 18.25 6.90 5.20
CA ARG A 432 18.95 6.11 6.21
C ARG A 432 20.25 6.80 6.61
N GLN A 433 20.74 6.50 7.80
CA GLN A 433 21.96 7.07 8.35
C GLN A 433 22.86 5.99 8.94
N LEU A 434 24.16 6.12 8.73
CA LEU A 434 25.20 5.28 9.35
C LEU A 434 26.20 6.19 10.05
N ILE A 435 26.37 6.02 11.35
CA ILE A 435 27.28 6.84 12.16
C ILE A 435 28.70 6.25 12.09
N LEU A 436 29.69 7.10 11.89
CA LEU A 436 31.09 6.72 11.85
C LEU A 436 31.84 7.31 13.03
N SER A 437 32.79 6.55 13.57
CA SER A 437 33.76 7.07 14.54
C SER A 437 35.11 6.38 14.44
N GLY A 438 36.16 7.15 14.72
CA GLY A 438 37.53 6.66 14.83
C GLY A 438 38.44 7.73 15.43
N THR A 439 39.68 7.36 15.69
CA THR A 439 40.70 8.20 16.32
C THR A 439 41.94 8.28 15.44
N ALA A 440 42.36 9.50 15.09
CA ALA A 440 43.65 9.76 14.48
C ALA A 440 44.64 10.25 15.55
N GLY A 441 45.57 9.40 15.97
CA GLY A 441 46.55 9.77 16.99
C GLY A 441 47.65 10.69 16.44
N ALA A 442 48.04 11.70 17.22
CA ALA A 442 49.00 12.72 16.78
C ALA A 442 50.45 12.23 16.77
N ASN A 443 51.29 12.91 16.00
CA ASN A 443 52.74 12.83 16.13
C ASN A 443 53.22 14.00 16.99
N TYR A 444 53.94 13.70 18.06
CA TYR A 444 54.57 14.67 18.95
C TYR A 444 56.08 14.57 18.84
N TYR A 445 56.75 15.71 18.96
CA TYR A 445 58.19 15.84 18.92
C TYR A 445 58.66 16.47 20.22
N SER A 446 59.77 15.99 20.77
CA SER A 446 60.33 16.61 21.97
C SER A 446 60.95 17.97 21.65
N ALA A 447 60.82 18.92 22.56
CA ALA A 447 61.54 20.19 22.54
C ALA A 447 63.07 19.96 22.60
N SER A 448 63.87 21.02 22.49
CA SER A 448 65.33 20.89 22.60
C SER A 448 65.85 20.68 24.03
N THR A 449 65.02 20.97 25.04
CA THR A 449 65.34 20.84 26.47
C THR A 449 64.14 20.32 27.27
N GLY A 450 64.35 19.99 28.54
CA GLY A 450 63.30 19.49 29.44
C GLY A 450 63.18 17.96 29.48
N PHE A 451 62.37 17.49 30.42
CA PHE A 451 62.19 16.09 30.77
C PHE A 451 61.22 15.34 29.86
N LEU A 452 61.56 14.12 29.44
CA LEU A 452 60.76 13.35 28.46
C LEU A 452 59.43 12.84 29.01
N ASP A 453 59.32 12.66 30.33
CA ASP A 453 58.09 12.28 31.04
C ASP A 453 57.15 13.46 31.33
N ASP A 454 57.58 14.69 31.03
CA ASP A 454 56.76 15.90 31.17
C ASP A 454 56.07 16.23 29.85
N LEU A 455 54.74 16.20 29.83
CA LEU A 455 53.92 16.54 28.66
C LEU A 455 54.21 17.94 28.11
N ALA A 456 54.68 18.88 28.95
CA ALA A 456 54.96 20.26 28.55
C ALA A 456 56.20 20.40 27.64
N THR A 457 57.02 19.36 27.54
CA THR A 457 58.25 19.37 26.73
C THR A 457 58.05 18.76 25.35
N TRP A 458 56.80 18.55 24.94
CA TRP A 458 56.40 17.93 23.69
C TRP A 458 55.46 18.85 22.92
N GLY A 459 55.59 18.85 21.60
CA GLY A 459 54.72 19.63 20.72
C GLY A 459 54.45 18.94 19.39
N ILE A 460 53.36 19.33 18.74
CA ILE A 460 52.94 18.75 17.45
C ILE A 460 53.84 19.18 16.27
N ASN A 461 54.56 20.29 16.42
CA ASN A 461 55.51 20.77 15.42
C ASN A 461 56.82 20.00 15.56
N THR A 462 57.56 19.85 14.45
CA THR A 462 58.80 19.07 14.42
C THR A 462 59.91 19.62 15.31
N ASP A 463 59.85 20.89 15.71
CA ASP A 463 60.78 21.54 16.66
C ASP A 463 60.38 21.35 18.14
N GLY A 464 59.31 20.60 18.40
CA GLY A 464 58.77 20.33 19.72
C GLY A 464 57.92 21.47 20.30
N THR A 465 57.54 22.45 19.48
CA THR A 465 56.58 23.51 19.85
C THR A 465 55.16 23.15 19.42
N GLY A 466 54.19 23.99 19.78
CA GLY A 466 52.79 23.84 19.38
C GLY A 466 51.94 23.20 20.48
N ALA A 467 50.91 22.44 20.08
CA ALA A 467 50.02 21.80 21.02
C ALA A 467 50.69 20.59 21.69
N ASN A 468 50.62 20.54 23.02
CA ASN A 468 51.22 19.48 23.82
C ASN A 468 50.32 18.23 23.82
N PRO A 469 50.89 17.02 24.02
CA PRO A 469 50.10 15.83 24.25
C PRO A 469 49.25 15.97 25.52
N ALA A 470 48.00 15.52 25.44
CA ALA A 470 47.11 15.47 26.60
C ALA A 470 47.52 14.40 27.62
N SER A 471 48.12 13.29 27.15
CA SER A 471 48.68 12.22 27.97
C SER A 471 49.64 11.37 27.14
N PHE A 472 50.46 10.52 27.80
CA PHE A 472 51.20 9.43 27.15
C PHE A 472 50.39 8.12 27.02
N SER A 473 49.14 8.14 27.49
CA SER A 473 48.19 7.01 27.37
C SER A 473 47.23 7.14 26.20
N THR A 474 47.30 8.23 25.43
CA THR A 474 46.45 8.45 24.26
C THR A 474 46.81 7.46 23.16
N ASN A 475 45.82 6.76 22.62
CA ASN A 475 46.03 5.73 21.59
C ASN A 475 46.54 6.34 20.27
N TYR A 476 47.23 5.51 19.48
CA TYR A 476 47.75 5.83 18.14
C TYR A 476 48.71 7.03 18.07
N CYS A 477 49.30 7.43 19.19
CA CYS A 477 50.25 8.56 19.23
C CYS A 477 51.70 8.10 18.96
N THR A 478 52.44 8.93 18.23
CA THR A 478 53.90 8.73 18.05
C THR A 478 54.65 9.82 18.78
N TYR A 479 55.55 9.46 19.68
CA TYR A 479 56.39 10.39 20.45
C TYR A 479 57.83 10.30 19.96
N THR A 480 58.24 11.23 19.09
CA THR A 480 59.58 11.28 18.51
C THR A 480 60.51 12.12 19.38
N VAL A 481 61.49 11.48 20.02
CA VAL A 481 62.57 12.18 20.72
C VAL A 481 63.54 12.73 19.68
N THR A 482 63.66 14.05 19.65
CA THR A 482 64.45 14.79 18.66
C THR A 482 64.81 16.20 19.18
N ASN A 483 65.43 17.02 18.34
CA ASN A 483 65.87 18.40 18.64
C ASN A 483 66.91 18.52 19.75
N ARG A 484 67.54 17.40 20.14
CA ARG A 484 68.55 17.30 21.19
C ARG A 484 69.55 16.20 20.84
N THR A 485 70.80 16.37 21.26
CA THR A 485 71.87 15.39 21.05
C THR A 485 71.77 14.23 22.03
N THR A 486 71.45 14.52 23.30
CA THR A 486 71.31 13.53 24.37
C THR A 486 70.11 13.87 25.24
N ALA A 487 69.37 12.84 25.66
CA ALA A 487 68.21 12.95 26.54
C ALA A 487 68.27 11.87 27.63
N THR A 488 68.73 12.24 28.82
CA THR A 488 68.77 11.33 29.98
C THR A 488 67.44 11.36 30.73
N LEU A 489 66.85 10.20 31.00
CA LEU A 489 65.62 10.09 31.79
C LEU A 489 65.83 10.57 33.23
N ASN A 490 64.85 11.29 33.76
CA ASN A 490 64.77 11.80 35.14
C ASN A 490 63.70 11.09 35.98
N ALA A 491 62.77 10.38 35.34
CA ALA A 491 61.76 9.55 35.97
C ALA A 491 61.40 8.36 35.07
N ASN A 492 60.58 7.43 35.59
CA ASN A 492 60.02 6.36 34.77
C ASN A 492 59.05 6.94 33.74
N TRP A 493 59.24 6.62 32.46
CA TRP A 493 58.42 7.14 31.38
C TRP A 493 57.57 6.04 30.75
N THR A 494 56.24 6.19 30.82
CA THR A 494 55.30 5.19 30.33
C THR A 494 54.47 5.75 29.18
N VAL A 495 54.62 5.15 28.00
CA VAL A 495 53.75 5.33 26.84
C VAL A 495 52.88 4.09 26.70
N SER A 496 51.64 4.18 27.17
CA SER A 496 50.72 3.05 27.31
C SER A 496 49.54 3.08 26.34
N GLY A 497 49.44 4.09 25.48
CA GLY A 497 48.38 4.17 24.47
C GLY A 497 48.45 2.98 23.52
N THR A 498 47.28 2.41 23.17
CA THR A 498 47.18 1.33 22.19
C THR A 498 47.78 1.78 20.87
N ASN A 499 48.65 0.97 20.26
CA ASN A 499 49.41 1.31 19.04
C ASN A 499 50.17 2.65 19.10
N SER A 500 50.48 3.12 20.31
CA SER A 500 51.35 4.28 20.49
C SER A 500 52.79 3.82 20.65
N LYS A 501 53.74 4.68 20.27
CA LYS A 501 55.15 4.33 20.30
C LYS A 501 56.04 5.53 20.55
N ILE A 502 57.22 5.23 21.07
CA ILE A 502 58.34 6.16 21.19
C ILE A 502 59.24 5.94 19.98
N VAL A 503 59.72 7.01 19.36
CA VAL A 503 60.71 6.96 18.29
C VAL A 503 61.95 7.71 18.76
N VAL A 504 63.08 7.03 18.82
CA VAL A 504 64.37 7.64 19.19
C VAL A 504 65.05 8.15 17.94
N GLY A 505 65.20 9.47 17.83
CA GLY A 505 65.78 10.16 16.68
C GLY A 505 64.79 10.41 15.54
N ASN A 506 65.23 11.19 14.55
CA ASN A 506 64.41 11.62 13.40
C ASN A 506 65.03 11.23 12.04
N SER A 507 65.98 10.31 12.02
CA SER A 507 66.75 9.90 10.83
C SER A 507 67.66 10.95 10.19
N SER A 508 67.70 12.17 10.72
CA SER A 508 68.42 13.32 10.14
C SER A 508 69.48 13.91 11.06
N SER A 509 69.37 13.68 12.37
CA SER A 509 70.30 14.17 13.38
C SER A 509 70.55 13.10 14.43
N ALA A 510 71.78 13.07 14.96
CA ALA A 510 72.12 12.17 16.05
C ALA A 510 71.33 12.54 17.31
N THR A 511 70.64 11.56 17.89
CA THR A 511 69.87 11.73 19.13
C THR A 511 70.05 10.47 19.97
N ASP A 512 70.66 10.64 21.13
CA ASP A 512 70.84 9.61 22.15
C ASP A 512 69.78 9.76 23.25
N VAL A 513 69.13 8.66 23.62
CA VAL A 513 68.24 8.57 24.77
C VAL A 513 68.88 7.64 25.78
N GLU A 514 69.22 8.20 26.95
CA GLU A 514 69.87 7.45 28.03
C GLU A 514 68.85 7.10 29.12
N ILE A 515 68.74 5.81 29.44
CA ILE A 515 67.92 5.27 30.53
C ILE A 515 68.85 4.92 31.71
N PRO A 516 68.84 5.71 32.81
CA PRO A 516 69.65 5.42 33.99
C PRO A 516 69.31 4.08 34.65
N ALA A 517 70.25 3.54 35.45
CA ALA A 517 70.14 2.21 36.04
C ALA A 517 68.89 1.96 36.90
N SER A 518 68.33 3.00 37.52
CA SER A 518 67.16 2.91 38.39
C SER A 518 65.83 3.27 37.72
N LEU A 519 65.83 3.62 36.43
CA LEU A 519 64.65 4.13 35.71
C LEU A 519 64.27 3.23 34.53
N THR A 520 63.01 3.28 34.12
CA THR A 520 62.48 2.45 33.02
C THR A 520 61.69 3.26 32.01
N ILE A 521 61.78 2.86 30.73
CA ILE A 521 60.78 3.18 29.71
C ILE A 521 59.80 2.01 29.59
N THR A 522 58.51 2.30 29.50
CA THR A 522 57.45 1.33 29.22
C THR A 522 56.69 1.73 27.96
N GLY A 523 56.53 0.80 27.02
CA GLY A 523 55.90 1.05 25.72
C GLY A 523 56.68 0.42 24.56
N THR A 524 56.21 0.66 23.33
CA THR A 524 56.93 0.25 22.12
C THR A 524 57.97 1.32 21.75
N VAL A 525 59.22 0.92 21.52
CA VAL A 525 60.31 1.82 21.15
C VAL A 525 60.86 1.46 19.78
N ASP A 526 60.74 2.40 18.84
CA ASP A 526 61.43 2.40 17.55
C ASP A 526 62.72 3.21 17.66
N ILE A 527 63.78 2.76 16.98
CA ILE A 527 65.05 3.50 16.91
C ILE A 527 65.30 3.85 15.45
N ALA A 528 65.24 5.15 15.16
CA ALA A 528 65.42 5.70 13.83
C ALA A 528 66.89 5.64 13.39
N ASN A 529 67.16 5.95 12.12
CA ASN A 529 68.53 6.06 11.65
C ASN A 529 69.28 7.15 12.45
N MET A 530 70.55 6.94 12.81
CA MET A 530 71.32 7.84 13.69
C MET A 530 70.73 8.05 15.10
N GLY A 531 69.65 7.35 15.46
CA GLY A 531 69.14 7.30 16.83
C GLY A 531 69.96 6.32 17.67
N GLU A 532 70.24 6.70 18.90
CA GLU A 532 70.95 5.89 19.89
C GLU A 532 70.07 5.70 21.12
N LEU A 533 69.92 4.45 21.58
CA LEU A 533 69.27 4.15 22.86
C LEU A 533 70.29 3.51 23.79
N THR A 534 70.64 4.22 24.85
CA THR A 534 71.59 3.78 25.87
C THR A 534 70.84 3.31 27.11
N MET A 535 70.96 2.03 27.47
CA MET A 535 70.31 1.43 28.64
C MET A 535 71.32 1.09 29.71
N ASN A 536 71.29 1.83 30.82
CA ASN A 536 72.08 1.53 32.01
C ASN A 536 71.34 0.63 33.02
N ASN A 537 70.09 0.29 32.73
CA ASN A 537 69.24 -0.56 33.57
C ASN A 537 69.29 -2.03 33.11
N THR A 538 69.33 -2.95 34.08
CA THR A 538 69.29 -4.40 33.87
C THR A 538 67.89 -4.97 33.64
N THR A 539 66.83 -4.17 33.81
CA THR A 539 65.42 -4.58 33.66
C THR A 539 64.76 -3.87 32.46
N LEU A 540 64.37 -4.65 31.44
CA LEU A 540 63.70 -4.13 30.24
C LEU A 540 62.18 -4.16 30.42
N ALA A 541 61.54 -2.99 30.44
CA ALA A 541 60.08 -2.85 30.54
C ALA A 541 59.43 -2.36 29.23
N HIS A 542 60.22 -2.17 28.17
CA HIS A 542 59.76 -1.79 26.82
C HIS A 542 59.80 -2.98 25.85
N THR A 543 59.06 -2.84 24.75
CA THR A 543 59.14 -3.76 23.60
C THR A 543 59.83 -3.03 22.44
N TYR A 544 60.76 -3.69 21.75
CA TYR A 544 61.33 -3.12 20.53
C TYR A 544 60.32 -3.20 19.38
N GLY A 545 60.10 -2.07 18.71
CA GLY A 545 59.46 -2.02 17.41
C GLY A 545 60.50 -2.10 16.30
N THR A 546 60.54 -1.09 15.43
CA THR A 546 61.44 -1.03 14.27
C THR A 546 62.82 -0.51 14.64
N ARG A 547 63.87 -1.15 14.12
CA ARG A 547 65.27 -0.73 14.27
C ARG A 547 65.85 -0.42 12.88
N ALA A 548 66.14 0.85 12.60
CA ALA A 548 66.64 1.28 11.30
C ALA A 548 68.10 0.82 11.06
N THR A 549 68.54 0.64 9.81
CA THR A 549 69.87 0.07 9.51
C THR A 549 71.05 0.81 10.17
N GLY A 550 70.96 2.13 10.40
CA GLY A 550 72.00 2.91 11.10
C GLY A 550 71.63 3.36 12.52
N HIS A 551 70.82 2.59 13.25
CA HIS A 551 70.60 2.80 14.68
C HIS A 551 71.78 2.31 15.53
N THR A 552 71.91 2.87 16.74
CA THR A 552 72.80 2.36 17.79
C THR A 552 71.96 1.91 19.00
N LEU A 553 72.29 0.74 19.54
CA LEU A 553 71.70 0.23 20.78
C LEU A 553 72.83 -0.16 21.72
N GLU A 554 72.87 0.48 22.88
CA GLU A 554 73.90 0.27 23.89
C GLU A 554 73.29 -0.24 25.19
N TYR A 555 73.89 -1.30 25.75
CA TYR A 555 73.55 -1.83 27.07
C TYR A 555 74.75 -1.66 28.00
N ALA A 556 74.58 -1.01 29.15
CA ALA A 556 75.57 -1.09 30.21
C ALA A 556 75.29 -2.34 31.05
N GLN A 557 76.21 -3.31 31.00
CA GLN A 557 76.35 -4.29 32.07
C GLN A 557 77.30 -3.75 33.13
N SER A 558 77.07 -4.12 34.39
CA SER A 558 78.00 -3.82 35.48
C SER A 558 79.37 -4.47 35.20
N GLY A 559 80.28 -3.71 34.58
CA GLY A 559 81.67 -4.13 34.34
C GLY A 559 82.13 -3.94 32.88
N SER A 560 82.77 -2.79 32.62
CA SER A 560 83.80 -2.47 31.62
C SER A 560 83.76 -3.00 30.17
N ILE A 561 82.70 -3.62 29.66
CA ILE A 561 82.58 -3.97 28.23
C ILE A 561 81.31 -3.36 27.63
N ARG A 562 81.53 -2.41 26.71
CA ARG A 562 80.53 -1.69 25.92
C ARG A 562 80.15 -2.57 24.71
N LEU A 563 79.01 -3.26 24.76
CA LEU A 563 78.51 -4.05 23.62
C LEU A 563 77.66 -3.14 22.73
N ILE A 564 78.29 -2.58 21.69
CA ILE A 564 77.58 -1.80 20.68
C ILE A 564 77.00 -2.77 19.66
N GLN A 565 75.68 -2.97 19.65
CA GLN A 565 75.03 -3.72 18.58
C GLN A 565 74.83 -2.79 17.38
N HIS A 566 75.82 -2.73 16.48
CA HIS A 566 75.63 -2.18 15.14
C HIS A 566 74.86 -3.22 14.29
N SER A 567 73.91 -2.76 13.47
CA SER A 567 73.34 -3.60 12.41
C SER A 567 74.49 -4.14 11.53
N PRO A 568 74.50 -5.43 11.14
CA PRO A 568 75.60 -6.00 10.38
C PRO A 568 75.63 -5.37 8.98
N ASN A 569 76.59 -4.47 8.75
CA ASN A 569 77.07 -4.22 7.40
C ASN A 569 77.79 -5.49 6.94
N TYR A 570 77.24 -6.14 5.91
CA TYR A 570 77.90 -7.21 5.18
C TYR A 570 79.27 -6.72 4.69
N LEU A 571 80.35 -7.20 5.30
CA LEU A 571 81.64 -7.28 4.65
C LEU A 571 81.64 -8.54 3.78
N SER A 572 81.69 -8.37 2.46
CA SER A 572 81.99 -9.45 1.53
C SER A 572 83.44 -9.90 1.73
N PRO A 573 83.73 -11.21 1.89
CA PRO A 573 85.07 -11.71 1.65
C PRO A 573 85.28 -11.91 0.14
N SER A 574 86.44 -11.46 -0.33
CA SER A 574 87.04 -11.76 -1.63
C SER A 574 87.23 -13.27 -1.85
#